data_AF-A0A644YZ82-F1
#
_entry.id   AF-A0A644YZ82-F1
#
_cell.length_a   1.000
_cell.length_b   1.000
_cell.length_c   1.000
_cell.angle_alpha   90.00
_cell.angle_beta   90.00
_cell.angle_gamma   90.00
#
_symmetry.space_group_name_H-M   'P 1'
#
loop_
_entity.id
_entity.type
_entity.pdbx_description
1 polymer ?
#
loop_
_entity_poly.entity_id
_entity_poly.type
_entity_poly.pdbx_seq_one_letter_code
_entity_poly.pdbx_strand_id
1 'polypeptide(L)' 'MYKIIFMYTDGTKLSFENLKSIQYPASSWKNVSGDELLTHFFPLEADYHLQLENKGCMVSHKDLLVIEITKMS' A
#
# COMPACT_ATOMS: atom_id res chain seq x y z
N MET A 1 -1.18 -13.95 -4.87
CA MET A 1 -1.89 -12.68 -4.55
C MET A 1 -1.04 -11.86 -3.59
N TYR A 2 -1.32 -10.58 -3.32
CA TYR A 2 -0.50 -9.75 -2.43
C TYR A 2 -1.25 -9.32 -1.17
N LYS A 3 -0.51 -9.22 -0.07
CA LYS A 3 -0.94 -8.60 1.19
C LYS A 3 -0.10 -7.36 1.44
N ILE A 4 -0.72 -6.31 1.97
CA ILE A 4 -0.05 -5.09 2.43
C ILE A 4 -0.42 -4.79 3.88
N ILE A 5 0.56 -4.35 4.66
CA ILE A 5 0.40 -3.91 6.04
C ILE A 5 0.99 -2.51 6.19
N PHE A 6 0.18 -1.58 6.70
CA PHE A 6 0.58 -0.24 7.12
C PHE A 6 0.76 -0.23 8.62
N MET A 7 1.93 0.19 9.10
CA MET A 7 2.25 0.30 10.53
C MET A 7 2.50 1.75 10.90
N TYR A 8 1.85 2.22 11.96
CA TYR A 8 1.84 3.62 12.39
C TYR A 8 2.66 3.82 13.67
N THR A 9 3.02 5.08 13.96
CA THR A 9 3.86 5.44 15.12
C THR A 9 3.20 5.14 16.48
N ASP A 10 1.86 5.13 16.54
CA ASP A 10 1.08 4.74 17.72
C ASP A 10 1.00 3.21 17.92
N GLY A 11 1.60 2.43 17.02
CA GLY A 11 1.56 0.97 17.01
C GLY A 11 0.37 0.37 16.26
N THR A 12 -0.55 1.19 15.74
CA THR A 12 -1.68 0.73 14.93
C THR A 12 -1.19 0.01 13.67
N LYS A 13 -1.89 -1.07 13.28
CA LYS A 13 -1.63 -1.82 12.06
C LYS A 13 -2.89 -1.98 11.23
N LEU A 14 -2.84 -1.56 9.96
CA LEU A 14 -3.90 -1.80 8.98
C LEU A 14 -3.43 -2.81 7.95
N SER A 15 -4.18 -3.89 7.79
CA SER A 15 -3.82 -5.01 6.90
C SER A 15 -4.87 -5.20 5.83
N PHE A 16 -4.42 -5.37 4.59
CA PHE A 16 -5.26 -5.60 3.43
C PHE A 16 -4.73 -6.78 2.60
N GLU A 17 -5.62 -7.69 2.25
CA GLU A 17 -5.31 -8.87 1.43
C GLU A 17 -5.91 -8.73 0.04
N ASN A 18 -5.48 -9.59 -0.88
CA ASN A 18 -5.92 -9.61 -2.29
C ASN A 18 -5.68 -8.27 -3.00
N LEU A 19 -4.54 -7.64 -2.71
CA LEU A 19 -4.07 -6.41 -3.33
C LEU A 19 -3.73 -6.65 -4.81
N LYS A 20 -4.28 -5.81 -5.69
CA LYS A 20 -4.02 -5.80 -7.15
C LYS A 20 -3.05 -4.68 -7.54
N SER A 21 -3.28 -3.47 -7.01
CA SER A 21 -2.41 -2.32 -7.27
C SER A 21 -2.49 -1.28 -6.14
N ILE A 22 -1.48 -0.42 -6.10
CA ILE A 22 -1.39 0.74 -5.21
C ILE A 22 -1.22 1.97 -6.08
N GLN A 23 -2.01 3.00 -5.82
CA GLN A 23 -1.87 4.32 -6.43
C GLN A 23 -1.55 5.36 -5.37
N TYR A 24 -0.68 6.31 -5.70
CA TYR A 24 -0.33 7.41 -4.81
C TYR A 24 0.09 8.66 -5.60
N PRO A 25 -0.08 9.87 -5.04
CA PRO A 25 0.35 11.10 -5.67
C PRO A 25 1.89 11.22 -5.67
N ALA A 26 2.47 11.53 -6.83
CA ALA A 26 3.85 11.97 -7.01
C ALA A 26 3.87 13.17 -7.97
N SER A 27 4.94 13.40 -8.74
CA SER A 27 4.95 14.42 -9.81
C SER A 27 3.82 14.20 -10.83
N SER A 28 3.45 12.94 -11.02
CA SER A 28 2.18 12.47 -11.57
C SER A 28 1.67 11.30 -10.73
N TRP A 29 0.39 10.95 -10.83
CA TRP A 29 -0.15 9.77 -10.15
C TRP A 29 0.64 8.52 -10.56
N LYS A 30 1.23 7.83 -9.58
CA LYS A 30 1.94 6.56 -9.81
C LYS A 30 1.00 5.41 -9.51
N ASN A 31 0.95 4.43 -10.40
CA ASN A 31 0.25 3.16 -10.19
C ASN A 31 1.28 2.02 -10.22
N VAL A 32 1.33 1.22 -9.15
CA VAL A 32 2.24 0.08 -8.99
C VAL A 32 1.40 -1.19 -8.89
N SER A 33 1.75 -2.23 -9.64
CA SER A 33 0.95 -3.45 -9.72
C SER A 33 1.80 -4.68 -10.09
N GLY A 34 1.23 -5.88 -9.93
CA GLY A 34 1.95 -7.12 -10.27
C GLY A 34 3.18 -7.34 -9.39
N ASP A 35 4.25 -7.88 -9.98
CA ASP A 35 5.48 -8.18 -9.23
C ASP A 35 6.26 -6.91 -8.81
N GLU A 36 5.97 -5.74 -9.39
CA GLU A 36 6.54 -4.46 -8.93
C GLU A 36 6.16 -4.14 -7.49
N LEU A 37 5.03 -4.66 -7.00
CA LEU A 37 4.59 -4.43 -5.62
C LEU A 37 5.62 -4.88 -4.56
N LEU A 38 6.48 -5.85 -4.87
CA LEU A 38 7.49 -6.35 -3.92
C LEU A 38 8.79 -5.55 -3.94
N THR A 39 9.11 -4.93 -5.07
CA THR A 39 10.41 -4.29 -5.29
C THR A 39 10.32 -2.77 -5.29
N HIS A 40 9.11 -2.23 -5.38
CA HIS A 40 8.89 -0.80 -5.43
C HIS A 40 9.03 -0.15 -4.05
N PHE A 41 9.72 0.99 -4.01
CA PHE A 41 9.85 1.80 -2.81
C PHE A 41 8.66 2.75 -2.68
N PHE A 42 7.85 2.55 -1.65
CA PHE A 42 6.66 3.36 -1.38
C PHE A 42 6.98 4.52 -0.41
N PRO A 43 6.70 5.78 -0.80
CA PRO A 43 7.02 6.94 0.04
C PRO A 43 6.12 7.07 1.27
N LEU A 44 6.69 7.24 2.46
CA LEU A 44 5.89 7.30 3.69
C LEU A 44 5.08 8.61 3.87
N GLU A 45 5.19 9.55 2.92
CA GLU A 45 4.59 10.89 2.97
C GLU A 45 3.46 11.08 1.94
N ALA A 46 2.85 9.99 1.47
CA ALA A 46 1.79 10.03 0.46
C ALA A 46 0.59 9.15 0.83
N ASP A 47 -0.62 9.68 0.65
CA ASP A 47 -1.84 8.87 0.82
C ASP A 47 -1.95 7.82 -0.29
N TYR A 48 -2.48 6.65 0.09
CA TYR A 48 -2.51 5.47 -0.77
C TYR A 48 -3.92 5.06 -1.14
N HIS A 49 -4.17 4.93 -2.43
CA HIS A 49 -5.37 4.33 -2.98
C HIS A 49 -5.07 2.86 -3.31
N LEU A 50 -5.69 1.95 -2.57
CA LEU A 50 -5.52 0.51 -2.73
C LEU A 50 -6.63 -0.04 -3.60
N GLN A 51 -6.26 -0.71 -4.69
CA GLN A 51 -7.18 -1.53 -5.46
C GLN A 51 -7.05 -2.98 -4.98
N LEU A 52 -8.08 -3.47 -4.29
CA LEU A 52 -8.22 -4.86 -3.90
C LEU A 52 -9.08 -5.60 -4.92
N GLU A 53 -9.18 -6.92 -4.80
CA GLU A 53 -9.87 -7.74 -5.78
C GLU A 53 -11.31 -7.29 -6.09
N ASN A 54 -12.06 -6.93 -5.04
CA ASN A 54 -13.49 -6.60 -5.11
C ASN A 54 -13.85 -5.23 -4.52
N LYS A 55 -12.86 -4.42 -4.11
CA LYS A 55 -13.10 -3.11 -3.49
C LYS A 55 -11.89 -2.19 -3.62
N GLY A 56 -12.14 -0.89 -3.51
CA GLY A 56 -11.10 0.13 -3.35
C GLY A 56 -11.18 0.74 -1.96
N CYS A 57 -10.03 1.19 -1.42
CA CYS A 57 -10.01 1.98 -0.20
C CYS A 57 -8.83 2.97 -0.21
N MET A 58 -8.90 3.97 0.65
CA MET A 58 -7.84 4.95 0.83
C MET A 58 -7.23 4.79 2.22
N VAL A 59 -5.91 4.87 2.29
CA VAL A 59 -5.13 4.79 3.52
C VAL A 59 -4.32 6.08 3.65
N SER A 60 -4.43 6.75 4.79
CA SER A 60 -3.69 7.99 5.03
C SER A 60 -2.25 7.70 5.43
N HIS A 61 -1.33 8.54 4.98
CA HIS A 61 0.08 8.49 5.40
C HIS A 61 0.34 9.09 6.77
N LYS A 62 -0.64 9.77 7.38
CA LYS A 62 -0.44 10.46 8.63
C LYS A 62 0.06 9.48 9.69
N ASP A 63 1.23 9.78 10.27
CA ASP A 63 1.89 8.96 11.29
C ASP A 63 2.33 7.55 10.79
N LEU A 64 2.45 7.35 9.48
CA LEU A 64 2.89 6.09 8.88
C LEU A 64 4.40 5.88 9.05
N LEU A 65 4.79 4.70 9.52
CA LEU A 65 6.17 4.33 9.80
C LEU A 65 6.71 3.31 8.81
N VAL A 66 5.92 2.28 8.50
CA VAL A 66 6.36 1.17 7.63
C VAL A 66 5.22 0.71 6.74
N ILE A 67 5.57 0.38 5.50
CA ILE A 67 4.74 -0.34 4.55
C ILE A 67 5.41 -1.69 4.29
N GLU A 68 4.71 -2.78 4.58
CA GLU A 68 5.17 -4.14 4.32
C GLU A 68 4.28 -4.78 3.25
N ILE A 69 4.89 -5.39 2.22
CA ILE A 69 4.17 -6.11 1.18
C ILE A 69 4.69 -7.53 1.10
N THR A 70 3.77 -8.50 1.09
CA THR A 70 4.10 -9.92 1.02
C THR A 70 3.34 -10.59 -0.12
N LYS A 71 4.03 -11.46 -0.87
CA LYS A 71 3.38 -12.35 -1.84
C LYS A 71 2.78 -13.54 -1.09
N MET A 72 1.48 -13.71 -1.22
CA MET A 72 0.73 -14.85 -0.69
C MET A 72 0.84 -16.02 -1.66
N SER A 73 1.20 -17.18 -1.12
CA SER A 73 1.33 -18.48 -1.80
C SER A 73 -0.02 -19.02 -2.26
#